data_AF-A0A1H6J6E9-F1
#
_entry.id   AF-A0A1H6J6E9-F1
#
_cell.length_a   1.000
_cell.length_b   1.000
_cell.length_c   1.000
_cell.angle_alpha   90.00
_cell.angle_beta   90.00
_cell.angle_gamma   90.00
#
_symmetry.space_group_name_H-M   'P 1'
#
loop_
_entity.id
_entity.type
_entity.pdbx_description
1 polymer ?
#
loop_
_entity_poly.entity_id
_entity_poly.type
_entity_poly.pdbx_seq_one_letter_code
_entity_poly.pdbx_strand_id
1 'polypeptide(L)'
;MKKIVIISIGTLLLILLGLFAFQRYYFSEEKIRERQIETWNKRVNEFKNSKSGKIDLTNEINLRWSIKDFSSENHKIEYCENKDAKYICRIDNNDWYGSDFKMDLPKNELKSLTIYVDDKYIKLDVSQMFNPNNSGELDKNQFKIKKEEDFYILYGYFSDGAGTYTTSWKIRNGKSERSKISSDEEDFKWQNEK
;
A
#
# COMPACT_ATOMS: atom_id res chain seq x y z
N MET A 1 54.93 17.27 10.27
CA MET A 1 54.49 16.12 9.46
C MET A 1 54.36 14.82 10.26
N LYS A 2 55.42 14.30 10.93
CA LYS A 2 55.36 13.02 11.69
C LYS A 2 54.25 12.95 12.76
N LYS A 3 54.02 14.02 13.54
CA LYS A 3 52.97 14.06 14.58
C LYS A 3 51.55 13.98 14.01
N ILE A 4 51.29 14.61 12.85
CA ILE A 4 49.99 14.59 12.18
C ILE A 4 49.70 13.17 11.68
N VAL A 5 50.69 12.50 11.07
CA VAL A 5 50.56 11.11 10.60
C VAL A 5 50.28 10.15 11.75
N ILE A 6 50.94 10.31 12.90
CA ILE A 6 50.70 9.46 14.09
C ILE A 6 49.28 9.66 14.64
N ILE A 7 48.79 10.90 14.70
CA ILE A 7 47.42 11.18 15.15
C ILE A 7 46.40 10.56 14.17
N SER A 8 46.58 10.75 12.86
CA SER A 8 45.69 10.17 11.85
C SER A 8 45.66 8.64 11.90
N ILE A 9 46.80 7.98 12.10
CA ILE A 9 46.87 6.51 12.26
C ILE A 9 46.14 6.06 13.54
N GLY A 10 46.33 6.79 14.65
CA GLY A 10 45.65 6.50 15.91
C GLY A 10 44.12 6.63 15.81
N THR A 11 43.64 7.68 15.15
CA THR A 11 42.20 7.87 14.89
C THR A 11 41.64 6.76 14.00
N LEU A 12 42.37 6.37 12.95
CA LEU A 12 41.95 5.28 12.07
C LEU A 12 41.84 3.95 12.84
N LEU A 13 42.81 3.64 13.69
CA LEU A 13 42.79 2.45 14.56
C LEU A 13 41.59 2.44 15.50
N LEU A 14 41.26 3.58 16.12
CA LEU A 14 40.08 3.69 16.99
C LEU A 14 38.77 3.48 16.22
N ILE A 15 38.65 4.02 15.02
CA ILE A 15 37.49 3.80 14.15
C ILE A 15 37.36 2.31 13.81
N LEU A 16 38.47 1.66 13.43
CA LEU A 16 38.48 0.23 13.10
C LEU A 16 38.09 -0.65 14.30
N LEU A 17 38.61 -0.35 15.50
CA LEU A 17 38.23 -1.05 16.73
C LEU A 17 36.76 -0.84 17.08
N GLY A 18 36.26 0.39 16.92
CA GLY A 18 34.85 0.70 17.11
C GLY A 18 33.95 -0.06 16.15
N LEU A 19 34.30 -0.11 14.86
CA LEU A 19 33.58 -0.89 13.84
C LEU A 19 33.60 -2.39 14.13
N PHE A 20 34.75 -2.93 14.56
CA PHE A 20 34.87 -4.34 14.91
C PHE A 20 34.02 -4.71 16.13
N ALA A 21 34.07 -3.90 17.19
CA ALA A 21 33.24 -4.08 18.38
C ALA A 21 31.75 -3.96 18.03
N PHE A 22 31.37 -2.98 17.21
CA PHE A 22 30.01 -2.81 16.73
C PHE A 22 29.55 -4.02 15.91
N GLN A 23 30.34 -4.50 14.96
CA GLN A 23 30.00 -5.68 14.15
C GLN A 23 29.80 -6.91 15.03
N ARG A 24 30.71 -7.18 15.96
CA ARG A 24 30.62 -8.33 16.87
C ARG A 24 29.37 -8.25 17.76
N TYR A 25 29.03 -7.06 18.25
CA TYR A 25 27.81 -6.85 19.03
C TYR A 25 26.55 -6.98 18.16
N TYR A 26 26.52 -6.30 17.02
CA TYR A 26 25.38 -6.26 16.10
C TYR A 26 25.07 -7.65 15.54
N PHE A 27 26.08 -8.46 15.24
CA PHE A 27 25.93 -9.84 14.75
C PHE A 27 26.04 -10.90 15.87
N SER A 28 25.95 -10.50 17.13
CA SER A 28 25.81 -11.48 18.21
C SER A 28 24.47 -12.22 18.10
N GLU A 29 24.45 -13.49 18.51
CA GLU A 29 23.23 -14.32 18.53
C GLU A 29 22.08 -13.64 19.28
N GLU A 30 22.37 -12.98 20.40
CA GLU A 30 21.39 -12.24 21.19
C GLU A 30 20.74 -11.12 20.38
N LYS A 31 21.54 -10.28 19.69
CA LYS A 31 21.02 -9.19 18.86
C LYS A 31 20.33 -9.65 17.60
N ILE A 32 20.76 -10.76 17.01
CA ILE A 32 20.05 -11.40 15.91
C ILE A 32 18.66 -11.85 16.39
N ARG A 33 18.59 -12.53 17.54
CA ARG A 33 17.33 -13.01 18.12
C ARG A 33 16.38 -11.86 18.47
N GLU A 34 16.88 -10.78 19.09
CA GLU A 34 16.07 -9.60 19.40
C GLU A 34 15.42 -9.01 18.14
N ARG A 35 16.18 -8.81 17.06
CA ARG A 35 15.65 -8.29 15.78
C ARG A 35 14.67 -9.25 15.12
N GLN A 36 14.89 -10.56 15.24
CA GLN A 36 13.93 -11.56 14.76
C GLN A 36 12.61 -11.48 15.52
N ILE A 37 12.66 -11.35 16.85
CA ILE A 37 11.47 -11.16 17.69
C ILE A 37 10.76 -9.86 17.34
N GLU A 38 11.49 -8.76 17.18
CA GLU A 38 10.93 -7.47 16.74
C GLU A 38 10.24 -7.59 15.38
N THR A 39 10.90 -8.21 14.41
CA THR A 39 10.34 -8.44 13.07
C THR A 39 9.10 -9.32 13.13
N TRP A 40 9.12 -10.37 13.97
CA TRP A 40 7.98 -11.26 14.15
C TRP A 40 6.80 -10.52 14.81
N ASN A 41 7.04 -9.77 15.87
CA ASN A 41 6.03 -8.95 16.54
C ASN A 41 5.40 -7.93 15.57
N LYS A 42 6.23 -7.28 14.74
CA LYS A 42 5.74 -6.36 13.70
C LYS A 42 4.81 -7.08 12.72
N ARG A 43 5.21 -8.25 12.22
CA ARG A 43 4.37 -9.05 11.29
C ARG A 43 3.07 -9.52 11.93
N VAL A 44 3.10 -9.94 13.20
CA VAL A 44 1.91 -10.35 13.94
C VAL A 44 0.97 -9.17 14.15
N ASN A 45 1.50 -8.00 14.49
CA ASN A 45 0.69 -6.79 14.65
C ASN A 45 0.05 -6.36 13.32
N GLU A 46 0.83 -6.36 12.23
CA GLU A 46 0.30 -6.10 10.89
C GLU A 46 -0.81 -7.10 10.50
N PHE A 47 -0.64 -8.39 10.83
CA PHE A 47 -1.66 -9.40 10.55
C PHE A 47 -2.94 -9.16 11.34
N LYS A 48 -2.83 -8.86 12.65
CA LYS A 48 -3.99 -8.56 13.52
C LYS A 48 -4.77 -7.34 13.04
N ASN A 49 -4.07 -6.33 12.54
CA ASN A 49 -4.64 -5.09 12.04
C ASN A 49 -4.90 -5.14 10.52
N SER A 50 -5.08 -6.34 9.99
CA SER A 50 -5.41 -6.56 8.58
C SER A 50 -6.57 -7.52 8.45
N LYS A 51 -7.38 -7.28 7.43
CA LYS A 51 -8.40 -8.20 6.96
C LYS A 51 -8.04 -8.65 5.55
N SER A 52 -8.41 -9.88 5.22
CA SER A 52 -8.21 -10.42 3.89
C SER A 52 -9.37 -11.31 3.50
N GLY A 53 -9.64 -11.38 2.21
CA GLY A 53 -10.74 -12.19 1.71
C GLY A 53 -10.54 -12.64 0.28
N LYS A 54 -11.52 -13.42 -0.18
CA LYS A 54 -11.64 -13.90 -1.55
C LYS A 54 -13.01 -13.48 -2.08
N ILE A 55 -13.06 -12.97 -3.30
CA ILE A 55 -14.30 -12.63 -4.00
C ILE A 55 -14.32 -13.44 -5.29
N ASP A 56 -15.31 -14.31 -5.44
CA ASP A 56 -15.53 -15.05 -6.68
C ASP A 56 -16.37 -14.19 -7.66
N LEU A 57 -15.72 -13.65 -8.69
CA LEU A 57 -16.37 -12.84 -9.72
C LEU A 57 -17.17 -13.74 -10.66
N THR A 58 -16.54 -14.83 -11.12
CA THR A 58 -17.13 -15.94 -11.88
C THR A 58 -16.64 -17.27 -11.29
N ASN A 59 -16.99 -18.41 -11.90
CA ASN A 59 -16.49 -19.73 -11.48
C ASN A 59 -14.98 -19.89 -11.69
N GLU A 60 -14.40 -19.15 -12.64
CA GLU A 60 -12.99 -19.28 -13.05
C GLU A 60 -12.16 -18.06 -12.62
N ILE A 61 -12.81 -16.95 -12.27
CA ILE A 61 -12.15 -15.68 -11.96
C ILE A 61 -12.47 -15.26 -10.53
N ASN A 62 -11.42 -15.06 -9.74
CA ASN A 62 -11.54 -14.60 -8.36
C ASN A 62 -10.52 -13.52 -8.00
N LEU A 63 -10.88 -12.69 -7.03
CA LEU A 63 -10.00 -11.72 -6.41
C LEU A 63 -9.57 -12.24 -5.05
N ARG A 64 -8.32 -11.97 -4.69
CA ARG A 64 -7.81 -12.04 -3.32
C ARG A 64 -7.41 -10.65 -2.91
N TRP A 65 -7.87 -10.21 -1.75
CA TRP A 65 -7.60 -8.87 -1.26
C TRP A 65 -7.07 -8.88 0.17
N SER A 66 -6.34 -7.83 0.53
CA SER A 66 -6.05 -7.51 1.93
C SER A 66 -6.12 -6.01 2.16
N ILE A 67 -6.75 -5.63 3.27
CA ILE A 67 -6.86 -4.27 3.78
C ILE A 67 -6.14 -4.24 5.13
N LYS A 68 -5.44 -3.15 5.42
CA LYS A 68 -4.83 -2.93 6.73
C LYS A 68 -5.23 -1.56 7.27
N ASP A 69 -5.10 -1.39 8.58
CA ASP A 69 -5.20 -0.07 9.19
C ASP A 69 -4.12 0.87 8.61
N PHE A 70 -4.52 2.12 8.39
CA PHE A 70 -3.60 3.13 7.90
C PHE A 70 -2.64 3.53 9.02
N SER A 71 -1.37 3.68 8.69
CA SER A 71 -0.33 4.06 9.64
C SER A 71 0.47 5.22 9.08
N SER A 72 0.25 6.42 9.64
CA SER A 72 0.90 7.66 9.22
C SER A 72 2.44 7.58 9.25
N GLU A 73 3.02 6.75 10.12
CA GLU A 73 4.47 6.53 10.20
C GLU A 73 5.06 5.89 8.93
N ASN A 74 4.24 5.17 8.16
CA ASN A 74 4.67 4.51 6.93
C ASN A 74 4.45 5.36 5.67
N HIS A 75 3.91 6.58 5.81
CA HIS A 75 3.55 7.43 4.68
C HIS A 75 4.10 8.83 4.83
N LYS A 76 4.41 9.46 3.69
CA LYS A 76 4.73 10.89 3.66
C LYS A 76 3.46 11.69 3.48
N ILE A 77 3.03 12.40 4.52
CA ILE A 77 1.79 13.18 4.52
C ILE A 77 2.13 14.67 4.32
N GLU A 78 1.54 15.27 3.29
CA GLU A 78 1.64 16.71 3.00
C GLU A 78 0.33 17.38 3.37
N TYR A 79 0.42 18.43 4.19
CA TYR A 79 -0.72 19.24 4.58
C TYR A 79 -0.73 20.55 3.81
N CYS A 80 -1.92 20.93 3.36
CA CYS A 80 -2.20 22.23 2.76
C CYS A 80 -3.17 22.99 3.67
N GLU A 81 -3.22 24.30 3.49
CA GLU A 81 -4.07 25.19 4.27
C GLU A 81 -4.78 26.16 3.34
N ASN A 82 -6.07 26.37 3.58
CA ASN A 82 -6.82 27.46 2.99
C ASN A 82 -7.33 28.39 4.13
N LYS A 83 -8.12 29.41 3.80
CA LYS A 83 -8.61 30.38 4.79
C LYS A 83 -9.46 29.76 5.90
N ASP A 84 -10.01 28.57 5.67
CA ASP A 84 -11.03 27.95 6.51
C ASP A 84 -10.52 26.71 7.25
N ALA A 85 -9.50 26.02 6.72
CA ALA A 85 -9.05 24.74 7.24
C ALA A 85 -7.66 24.28 6.76
N LYS A 86 -7.00 23.47 7.59
CA LYS A 86 -5.83 22.65 7.24
C LYS A 86 -6.27 21.23 6.87
N TYR A 87 -5.92 20.77 5.68
CA TYR A 87 -6.30 19.46 5.15
C TYR A 87 -5.10 18.72 4.56
N ILE A 88 -5.23 17.41 4.38
CA ILE A 88 -4.21 16.57 3.75
C ILE A 88 -4.37 16.70 2.23
N CYS A 89 -3.41 17.34 1.57
CA CYS A 89 -3.44 17.46 0.12
C CYS A 89 -2.77 16.28 -0.58
N ARG A 90 -1.69 15.73 -0.01
CA ARG A 90 -1.00 14.57 -0.59
C ARG A 90 -0.62 13.51 0.43
N ILE A 91 -0.62 12.27 -0.04
CA ILE A 91 -0.03 11.11 0.65
C ILE A 91 0.95 10.46 -0.34
N ASP A 92 2.19 10.23 0.10
CA ASP A 92 3.28 9.69 -0.70
C ASP A 92 3.57 10.48 -1.99
N ASN A 93 3.55 11.81 -1.86
CA ASN A 93 3.74 12.79 -2.95
C ASN A 93 2.68 12.74 -4.07
N ASN A 94 1.55 12.09 -3.84
CA ASN A 94 0.46 12.00 -4.80
C ASN A 94 -0.85 12.49 -4.18
N ASP A 95 -1.79 12.87 -5.05
CA ASP A 95 -3.16 13.10 -4.63
C ASP A 95 -3.74 11.81 -4.04
N TRP A 96 -4.64 11.95 -3.07
CA TRP A 96 -5.29 10.81 -2.44
C TRP A 96 -6.81 10.92 -2.53
N TYR A 97 -7.46 9.76 -2.48
CA TYR A 97 -8.89 9.59 -2.67
C TYR A 97 -9.49 8.78 -1.50
N GLY A 98 -10.81 8.87 -1.33
CA GLY A 98 -11.53 8.19 -0.25
C GLY A 98 -11.87 9.08 0.94
N SER A 99 -11.93 10.40 0.75
CA SER A 99 -12.48 11.37 1.71
C SER A 99 -12.85 12.67 0.98
N ASP A 100 -14.01 13.25 1.33
CA ASP A 100 -14.50 14.51 0.76
C ASP A 100 -13.66 15.71 1.24
N PHE A 101 -13.48 15.84 2.56
CA PHE A 101 -12.83 17.01 3.16
C PHE A 101 -11.33 16.82 3.42
N LYS A 102 -10.83 15.57 3.40
CA LYS A 102 -9.42 15.23 3.61
C LYS A 102 -8.81 15.81 4.90
N MET A 103 -9.65 16.09 5.89
CA MET A 103 -9.26 16.69 7.17
C MET A 103 -8.68 15.65 8.13
N ASP A 104 -9.17 14.42 8.03
CA ASP A 104 -8.75 13.30 8.84
C ASP A 104 -7.82 12.37 8.06
N LEU A 105 -6.95 11.67 8.78
CA LEU A 105 -6.16 10.59 8.21
C LEU A 105 -7.10 9.47 7.71
N PRO A 106 -6.71 8.74 6.64
CA PRO A 106 -7.39 7.51 6.30
C PRO A 106 -7.49 6.58 7.49
N LYS A 107 -8.57 5.81 7.57
CA LYS A 107 -8.75 4.76 8.58
C LYS A 107 -8.02 3.50 8.17
N ASN A 108 -8.09 3.16 6.88
CA ASN A 108 -7.51 1.94 6.33
C ASN A 108 -7.01 2.15 4.89
N GLU A 109 -6.26 1.18 4.38
CA GLU A 109 -5.72 1.20 3.03
C GLU A 109 -5.74 -0.20 2.40
N LEU A 110 -5.93 -0.26 1.07
CA LEU A 110 -5.88 -1.49 0.32
C LEU A 110 -4.41 -1.93 0.14
N LYS A 111 -3.98 -2.91 0.95
CA LYS A 111 -2.60 -3.42 0.94
C LYS A 111 -2.30 -4.26 -0.30
N SER A 112 -3.25 -5.07 -0.74
CA SER A 112 -3.08 -5.92 -1.92
C SER A 112 -4.40 -6.23 -2.60
N LEU A 113 -4.37 -6.30 -3.93
CA LEU A 113 -5.41 -6.91 -4.74
C LEU A 113 -4.75 -7.77 -5.81
N THR A 114 -5.18 -9.03 -5.90
CA THR A 114 -4.66 -10.01 -6.85
C THR A 114 -5.83 -10.68 -7.54
N ILE A 115 -5.82 -10.71 -8.86
CA ILE A 115 -6.81 -11.45 -9.65
C ILE A 115 -6.23 -12.79 -10.09
N TYR A 116 -7.05 -13.84 -10.01
CA TYR A 116 -6.82 -15.11 -10.67
C TYR A 116 -7.64 -15.13 -11.96
N VAL A 117 -6.97 -15.21 -13.11
CA VAL A 117 -7.59 -15.31 -14.45
C VAL A 117 -6.62 -16.02 -15.39
N ASP A 118 -7.15 -16.82 -16.32
CA ASP A 118 -6.37 -17.64 -17.27
C ASP A 118 -5.22 -18.43 -16.58
N ASP A 119 -5.57 -19.10 -15.48
CA ASP A 119 -4.67 -19.91 -14.64
C ASP A 119 -3.46 -19.17 -14.04
N LYS A 120 -3.55 -17.85 -13.89
CA LYS A 120 -2.47 -17.02 -13.34
C LYS A 120 -2.98 -16.08 -12.25
N TYR A 121 -2.16 -15.94 -11.21
CA TYR A 121 -2.30 -14.87 -10.24
C TYR A 121 -1.58 -13.62 -10.72
N ILE A 122 -2.32 -12.53 -10.87
CA ILE A 122 -1.82 -11.24 -11.37
C ILE A 122 -2.04 -10.19 -10.27
N LYS A 123 -0.95 -9.61 -9.79
CA LYS A 123 -0.99 -8.53 -8.79
C LYS A 123 -1.46 -7.24 -9.47
N LEU A 124 -2.47 -6.60 -8.88
CA LEU A 124 -3.00 -5.33 -9.33
C LEU A 124 -2.32 -4.18 -8.56
N ASP A 125 -2.08 -3.05 -9.24
CA ASP A 125 -1.61 -1.83 -8.58
C ASP A 125 -2.73 -1.25 -7.73
N VAL A 126 -2.47 -1.08 -6.43
CA VAL A 126 -3.41 -0.53 -5.45
C VAL A 126 -2.84 0.69 -4.72
N SER A 127 -1.79 1.30 -5.27
CA SER A 127 -1.22 2.52 -4.68
C SER A 127 -2.27 3.64 -4.60
N GLN A 128 -2.23 4.45 -3.54
CA GLN A 128 -3.19 5.55 -3.29
C GLN A 128 -4.65 5.12 -3.04
N MET A 129 -4.91 3.83 -2.84
CA MET A 129 -6.25 3.32 -2.53
C MET A 129 -6.50 3.30 -1.02
N PHE A 130 -6.75 4.48 -0.48
CA PHE A 130 -7.11 4.70 0.92
C PHE A 130 -8.61 4.60 1.12
N ASN A 131 -9.03 4.26 2.34
CA ASN A 131 -10.44 4.12 2.70
C ASN A 131 -11.28 3.32 1.65
N PRO A 132 -10.81 2.14 1.18
CA PRO A 132 -11.52 1.37 0.16
C PRO A 132 -12.97 1.00 0.55
N ASN A 133 -13.25 0.89 1.85
CA ASN A 133 -14.58 0.73 2.42
C ASN A 133 -14.61 1.08 3.92
N ASN A 134 -15.81 1.18 4.49
CA ASN A 134 -16.00 1.48 5.92
C ASN A 134 -15.89 0.24 6.84
N SER A 135 -16.10 -0.99 6.34
CA SER A 135 -16.14 -2.23 7.15
C SER A 135 -14.78 -2.92 7.34
N GLY A 136 -13.76 -2.47 6.60
CA GLY A 136 -12.49 -3.18 6.39
C GLY A 136 -12.60 -4.38 5.44
N GLU A 137 -13.72 -4.58 4.73
CA GLU A 137 -13.97 -5.75 3.89
C GLU A 137 -14.49 -5.36 2.51
N LEU A 138 -13.90 -5.96 1.46
CA LEU A 138 -14.36 -5.75 0.10
C LEU A 138 -15.47 -6.72 -0.26
N ASP A 139 -16.47 -6.18 -0.96
CA ASP A 139 -17.63 -6.93 -1.43
C ASP A 139 -17.61 -7.17 -2.95
N LYS A 140 -18.31 -8.21 -3.40
CA LYS A 140 -18.43 -8.53 -4.83
C LYS A 140 -19.04 -7.39 -5.63
N ASN A 141 -20.00 -6.66 -5.08
CA ASN A 141 -20.69 -5.59 -5.79
C ASN A 141 -19.75 -4.41 -6.12
N GLN A 142 -18.62 -4.29 -5.43
CA GLN A 142 -17.60 -3.29 -5.72
C GLN A 142 -16.88 -3.51 -7.06
N PHE A 143 -17.02 -4.69 -7.65
CA PHE A 143 -16.26 -5.10 -8.81
C PHE A 143 -17.15 -5.53 -9.97
N LYS A 144 -16.72 -5.18 -11.18
CA LYS A 144 -17.28 -5.72 -12.41
C LYS A 144 -16.15 -6.12 -13.32
N ILE A 145 -16.19 -7.33 -13.85
CA ILE A 145 -15.23 -7.78 -14.85
C ILE A 145 -15.89 -7.91 -16.21
N LYS A 146 -15.22 -7.38 -17.23
CA LYS A 146 -15.63 -7.49 -18.63
C LYS A 146 -14.52 -8.18 -19.41
N LYS A 147 -14.88 -9.20 -20.19
CA LYS A 147 -13.98 -9.83 -21.15
C LYS A 147 -14.15 -9.13 -22.49
N GLU A 148 -13.06 -8.62 -23.02
CA GLU A 148 -12.91 -8.19 -24.41
C GLU A 148 -12.14 -9.28 -25.17
N GLU A 149 -12.04 -9.18 -26.50
CA GLU A 149 -11.46 -10.24 -27.35
C GLU A 149 -10.11 -10.77 -26.83
N ASP A 150 -9.21 -9.85 -26.46
CA ASP A 150 -7.81 -10.14 -26.13
C ASP A 150 -7.41 -9.83 -24.69
N PHE A 151 -8.31 -9.28 -23.88
CA PHE A 151 -8.00 -8.78 -22.55
C PHE A 151 -9.23 -8.69 -21.66
N TYR A 152 -9.02 -8.56 -20.35
CA TYR A 152 -10.08 -8.29 -19.39
C TYR A 152 -9.96 -6.86 -18.88
N ILE A 153 -11.09 -6.24 -18.56
CA ILE A 153 -11.14 -5.02 -17.76
C ILE A 153 -11.84 -5.36 -16.44
N LEU A 154 -11.13 -5.18 -15.34
CA LEU A 154 -11.72 -5.21 -14.01
C LEU A 154 -11.98 -3.77 -13.57
N TYR A 155 -13.25 -3.41 -13.38
CA TYR A 155 -13.65 -2.16 -12.77
C TYR A 155 -13.78 -2.34 -11.26
N GLY A 156 -13.44 -1.29 -10.51
CA GLY A 156 -13.63 -1.22 -9.06
C GLY A 156 -14.21 0.12 -8.64
N TYR A 157 -15.14 0.10 -7.68
CA TYR A 157 -15.55 1.29 -6.94
C TYR A 157 -15.27 1.13 -5.44
N PHE A 158 -14.90 2.22 -4.80
CA PHE A 158 -14.43 2.24 -3.43
C PHE A 158 -15.01 3.45 -2.71
N SER A 159 -15.51 3.24 -1.50
CA SER A 159 -16.17 4.28 -0.72
C SER A 159 -16.25 3.92 0.75
N ASP A 160 -15.85 4.84 1.63
CA ASP A 160 -16.05 4.73 3.08
C ASP A 160 -17.30 5.45 3.58
N GLY A 161 -18.15 5.92 2.66
CA GLY A 161 -19.35 6.70 2.96
C GLY A 161 -19.12 8.22 3.06
N ALA A 162 -17.87 8.67 3.10
CA ALA A 162 -17.49 10.08 3.13
C ALA A 162 -16.69 10.50 1.89
N GLY A 163 -16.51 9.63 0.91
CA GLY A 163 -15.87 9.93 -0.35
C GLY A 163 -15.86 8.68 -1.22
N THR A 164 -16.00 8.85 -2.55
CA THR A 164 -16.06 7.72 -3.49
C THR A 164 -15.06 7.91 -4.60
N TYR A 165 -14.44 6.82 -5.03
CA TYR A 165 -13.55 6.80 -6.18
C TYR A 165 -13.66 5.49 -6.95
N THR A 166 -13.27 5.53 -8.22
CA THR A 166 -13.24 4.39 -9.12
C THR A 166 -11.92 4.32 -9.87
N THR A 167 -11.59 3.12 -10.32
CA THR A 167 -10.48 2.84 -11.22
C THR A 167 -10.75 1.53 -11.95
N SER A 168 -9.93 1.22 -12.94
CA SER A 168 -10.00 -0.04 -13.67
C SER A 168 -8.62 -0.62 -13.88
N TRP A 169 -8.55 -1.93 -14.05
CA TRP A 169 -7.33 -2.66 -14.41
C TRP A 169 -7.55 -3.37 -15.73
N LYS A 170 -6.75 -3.01 -16.72
CA LYS A 170 -6.64 -3.75 -17.97
C LYS A 170 -5.68 -4.91 -17.77
N ILE A 171 -6.15 -6.13 -18.01
CA ILE A 171 -5.41 -7.37 -17.76
C ILE A 171 -5.21 -8.10 -19.08
N ARG A 172 -3.94 -8.29 -19.47
CA ARG A 172 -3.57 -8.95 -20.72
C ARG A 172 -2.26 -9.71 -20.54
N ASN A 173 -2.21 -10.95 -21.03
CA ASN A 173 -0.99 -11.77 -21.06
C ASN A 173 -0.28 -11.88 -19.69
N GLY A 174 -1.05 -12.05 -18.60
CA GLY A 174 -0.51 -12.18 -17.24
C GLY A 174 0.00 -10.88 -16.61
N LYS A 175 -0.25 -9.73 -17.23
CA LYS A 175 0.09 -8.40 -16.70
C LYS A 175 -1.17 -7.58 -16.48
N SER A 176 -1.09 -6.60 -15.58
CA SER A 176 -2.15 -5.61 -15.36
C SER A 176 -1.61 -4.19 -15.47
N GLU A 177 -2.41 -3.31 -16.04
CA GLU A 177 -2.20 -1.86 -16.07
C GLU A 177 -3.42 -1.18 -15.47
N ARG A 178 -3.21 -0.32 -14.47
CA ARG A 178 -4.30 0.41 -13.81
C ARG A 178 -4.54 1.74 -14.53
N SER A 179 -5.81 2.12 -14.69
CA SER A 179 -6.20 3.46 -15.13
C SER A 179 -5.93 4.50 -14.03
N LYS A 180 -6.13 5.78 -14.34
CA LYS A 180 -6.16 6.82 -13.31
C LYS A 180 -7.26 6.50 -12.27
N ILE A 181 -7.04 6.90 -11.02
CA ILE A 181 -8.10 6.95 -10.01
C ILE A 181 -8.93 8.22 -10.27
N SER A 182 -10.25 8.10 -10.18
CA SER A 182 -11.16 9.21 -10.42
C SER A 182 -12.32 9.21 -9.44
N SER A 183 -12.86 10.40 -9.19
CA SER A 183 -14.12 10.64 -8.48
C SER A 183 -15.18 11.29 -9.39
N ASP A 184 -14.89 11.42 -10.69
CA ASP A 184 -15.79 12.06 -11.65
C ASP A 184 -16.91 11.10 -12.05
N GLU A 185 -18.16 11.57 -12.05
CA GLU A 185 -19.35 10.75 -12.33
C GLU A 185 -19.27 9.99 -13.65
N GLU A 186 -18.60 10.57 -14.65
CA GLU A 186 -18.45 9.93 -15.96
C GLU A 186 -17.66 8.62 -15.91
N ASP A 187 -16.71 8.51 -14.99
CA ASP A 187 -15.88 7.32 -14.83
C ASP A 187 -16.62 6.19 -14.09
N PHE A 188 -17.82 6.45 -13.54
CA PHE A 188 -18.69 5.45 -12.93
C PHE A 188 -19.70 4.83 -13.92
N LYS A 189 -19.75 5.29 -15.18
CA LYS A 189 -20.75 4.83 -16.18
C LYS A 189 -20.78 3.30 -16.37
N TRP A 190 -19.66 2.61 -16.14
CA TRP A 190 -19.58 1.14 -16.21
C TRP A 190 -20.52 0.40 -15.25
N GLN A 191 -20.96 1.05 -14.16
CA GLN A 191 -21.93 0.48 -13.21
C GLN A 191 -23.33 0.37 -13.80
N ASN A 192 -23.66 1.22 -14.77
CA ASN A 192 -24.98 1.27 -15.40
C ASN A 192 -25.09 0.34 -16.62
N GLU A 193 -23.96 -0.18 -17.10
CA GLU A 193 -23.94 -1.16 -18.18
C GLU A 193 -24.51 -2.50 -17.66
N LYS A 194 -25.46 -3.07 -18.38
CA LYS A 194 -26.05 -4.38 -18.05
C LYS A 194 -25.14 -5.54 -18.46
#